data_AF-A0A1U8IFF2-F1
#
_entry.id   AF-A0A1U8IFF2-F1
#
_cell.length_a   1.000
_cell.length_b   1.000
_cell.length_c   1.000
_cell.angle_alpha   90.00
_cell.angle_beta   90.00
_cell.angle_gamma   90.00
#
_symmetry.space_group_name_H-M   'P 1'
#
loop_
_entity.id
_entity.type
_entity.pdbx_description
1 polymer ?
#
loop_
_entity_poly.entity_id
_entity_poly.type
_entity_poly.pdbx_seq_one_letter_code
_entity_poly.pdbx_strand_id
1 'polypeptide(L)'
;MAIEPEEPTEEDMNTFFTSLESKLWSSNTIFSREEAKEALAKVEKALNMTPVNFYDSGKLSPLKHAFKILASFDCSSTIGQKNELLAMEESLKELADRAAKALQDKNCLTEKESIKLTITHKLDRNLIRYKEVESEVKQVEKKLAALHVQVEEAQKKREKMLAERKEIFKSSKEMKMELEAVEKQWAEYEVKAKVAEKEENTVLAEWGRMKDFISSIKGKI
;
A
#
# COMPACT_ATOMS: atom_id res chain seq x y z
N MET A 1 -96.23 -3.46 24.44
CA MET A 1 -95.20 -2.51 24.02
C MET A 1 -93.94 -2.89 24.80
N ALA A 2 -92.95 -3.52 24.14
CA ALA A 2 -91.67 -3.83 24.76
C ALA A 2 -90.80 -2.59 24.64
N ILE A 3 -90.31 -2.07 25.76
CA ILE A 3 -89.45 -0.89 25.82
C ILE A 3 -88.02 -1.39 25.50
N GLU A 4 -87.41 -0.88 24.43
CA GLU A 4 -85.99 -1.14 24.14
C GLU A 4 -85.12 -0.58 25.26
N PRO A 5 -84.04 -1.28 25.66
CA PRO A 5 -83.16 -0.79 26.71
C PRO A 5 -82.43 0.47 26.23
N GLU A 6 -82.49 1.51 27.07
CA GLU A 6 -81.86 2.81 26.88
C GLU A 6 -80.32 2.64 26.73
N GLU A 7 -79.73 3.30 25.72
CA GLU A 7 -78.28 3.23 25.50
C GLU A 7 -77.53 3.91 26.66
N PRO A 8 -76.47 3.27 27.19
CA PRO A 8 -75.77 3.76 28.38
C PRO A 8 -75.11 5.12 28.10
N THR A 9 -75.30 6.07 29.01
CA THR A 9 -74.72 7.40 28.91
C THR A 9 -73.20 7.37 29.18
N GLU A 10 -72.47 8.41 28.79
CA GLU A 10 -71.02 8.51 29.05
C GLU A 10 -70.69 8.45 30.55
N GLU A 11 -71.58 8.97 31.38
CA GLU A 11 -71.45 8.93 32.84
C GLU A 11 -71.69 7.52 33.40
N ASP A 12 -72.59 6.74 32.79
CA ASP A 12 -72.76 5.31 33.09
C ASP A 12 -71.53 4.50 32.71
N MET A 13 -70.93 4.80 31.56
CA MET A 13 -69.70 4.14 31.10
C MET A 13 -68.51 4.48 32.00
N ASN A 14 -68.32 5.75 32.35
CA ASN A 14 -67.25 6.18 33.25
C ASN A 14 -67.44 5.58 34.66
N THR A 15 -68.67 5.57 35.18
CA THR A 15 -68.98 4.95 36.47
C THR A 15 -68.72 3.44 36.44
N PHE A 16 -69.03 2.76 35.34
CA PHE A 16 -68.72 1.35 35.15
C PHE A 16 -67.21 1.10 35.15
N PHE A 17 -66.42 1.86 34.38
CA PHE A 17 -64.97 1.67 34.34
C PHE A 17 -64.28 2.08 35.65
N THR A 18 -64.71 3.15 36.31
CA THR A 18 -64.23 3.51 37.66
C THR A 18 -64.63 2.48 38.71
N SER A 19 -65.83 1.90 38.62
CA SER A 19 -66.26 0.77 39.46
C SER A 19 -65.43 -0.47 39.16
N LEU A 20 -65.13 -0.75 37.90
CA LEU A 20 -64.30 -1.87 37.46
C LEU A 20 -62.85 -1.70 37.93
N GLU A 21 -62.28 -0.49 37.83
CA GLU A 21 -60.95 -0.14 38.35
C GLU A 21 -60.90 -0.27 39.87
N SER A 22 -61.90 0.27 40.59
CA SER A 22 -62.05 0.11 42.04
C SER A 22 -62.18 -1.36 42.44
N LYS A 23 -62.95 -2.15 41.68
CA LYS A 23 -63.18 -3.57 41.92
C LYS A 23 -61.94 -4.41 41.60
N LEU A 24 -61.20 -4.09 40.55
CA LEU A 24 -59.91 -4.69 40.20
C LEU A 24 -58.79 -4.31 41.19
N TRP A 25 -58.81 -3.10 41.73
CA TRP A 25 -57.91 -2.67 42.81
C TRP A 25 -58.28 -3.29 44.17
N SER A 26 -59.57 -3.47 44.46
CA SER A 26 -60.05 -4.12 45.68
C SER A 26 -60.00 -5.65 45.63
N SER A 27 -60.00 -6.23 44.43
CA SER A 27 -59.68 -7.64 44.26
C SER A 27 -58.18 -7.77 44.44
N ASN A 28 -57.74 -7.91 45.69
CA ASN A 28 -56.52 -8.65 45.98
C ASN A 28 -56.61 -9.90 45.12
N THR A 29 -55.83 -9.97 44.04
CA THR A 29 -55.67 -11.22 43.32
C THR A 29 -54.88 -12.07 44.30
N ILE A 30 -55.60 -12.85 45.12
CA ILE A 30 -54.97 -13.68 46.14
C ILE A 30 -54.27 -14.79 45.38
N PHE A 31 -53.00 -14.56 45.08
CA PHE A 31 -52.15 -15.57 44.49
C PHE A 31 -52.01 -16.73 45.48
N SER A 32 -52.12 -17.94 44.96
CA SER A 32 -51.91 -19.15 45.73
C SER A 32 -50.45 -19.23 46.22
N ARG A 33 -50.24 -19.99 47.29
CA ARG A 33 -48.89 -20.26 47.82
C ARG A 33 -48.01 -20.93 46.77
N GLU A 34 -48.59 -21.74 45.90
CA GLU A 34 -47.92 -22.43 44.81
C GLU A 34 -47.42 -21.46 43.74
N GLU A 35 -48.23 -20.46 43.35
CA GLU A 35 -47.83 -19.40 42.42
C GLU A 35 -46.71 -18.52 42.97
N ALA A 36 -46.74 -18.20 44.28
CA ALA A 36 -45.67 -17.47 44.94
C ALA A 36 -44.35 -18.27 44.98
N LYS A 37 -44.42 -19.59 45.24
CA LYS A 37 -43.24 -20.47 45.16
C LYS A 37 -42.67 -20.54 43.75
N GLU A 38 -43.52 -20.61 42.73
CA GLU A 38 -43.08 -20.63 41.33
C GLU A 38 -42.46 -19.28 40.92
N ALA A 39 -43.05 -18.16 41.36
CA ALA A 39 -42.51 -16.83 41.15
C ALA A 39 -41.14 -16.66 41.83
N LEU A 40 -40.99 -17.13 43.07
CA LEU A 40 -39.71 -17.13 43.78
C LEU A 40 -38.66 -17.95 43.02
N ALA A 41 -39.00 -19.16 42.58
CA ALA A 41 -38.10 -20.00 41.78
C ALA A 41 -37.67 -19.33 40.46
N LYS A 42 -38.55 -18.54 39.83
CA LYS A 42 -38.22 -17.75 38.63
C LYS A 42 -37.23 -16.61 38.95
N VAL A 43 -37.40 -15.92 40.07
CA VAL A 43 -36.47 -14.87 40.54
C VAL A 43 -35.11 -15.48 40.90
N GLU A 44 -35.09 -16.57 41.68
CA GLU A 44 -33.86 -17.30 42.03
C GLU A 44 -33.14 -17.80 40.78
N LYS A 45 -33.88 -18.35 39.80
CA LYS A 45 -33.30 -18.78 38.53
C LYS A 45 -32.68 -17.62 37.75
N ALA A 46 -33.28 -16.43 37.77
CA ALA A 46 -32.71 -15.25 37.15
C ALA A 46 -31.44 -14.76 37.89
N LEU A 47 -31.46 -14.77 39.22
CA LEU A 47 -30.30 -14.41 40.06
C LEU A 47 -29.13 -15.38 39.93
N ASN A 48 -29.41 -16.66 39.67
CA ASN A 48 -28.40 -17.68 39.41
C ASN A 48 -27.77 -17.59 37.99
N MET A 49 -28.27 -16.71 37.12
CA MET A 49 -27.63 -16.40 35.84
C MET A 49 -26.61 -15.29 36.01
N THR A 50 -25.63 -15.23 35.11
CA THR A 50 -24.83 -14.00 34.98
C THR A 50 -25.74 -12.88 34.43
N PRO A 51 -25.52 -11.61 34.80
CA PRO A 51 -26.34 -10.50 34.32
C PRO A 51 -26.42 -10.41 32.79
N VAL A 52 -25.34 -10.75 32.08
CA VAL A 52 -25.31 -10.84 30.60
C VAL A 52 -26.22 -11.95 30.09
N ASN A 53 -26.10 -13.16 30.62
CA ASN A 53 -26.94 -14.28 30.20
C ASN A 53 -28.42 -14.03 30.52
N PHE A 54 -28.69 -13.30 31.61
CA PHE A 54 -30.04 -12.87 31.95
C PHE A 54 -30.59 -11.86 30.92
N TYR A 55 -29.80 -10.85 30.54
CA TYR A 55 -30.15 -9.90 29.47
C TYR A 55 -30.49 -10.62 28.16
N ASP A 56 -29.62 -11.53 27.71
CA ASP A 56 -29.78 -12.28 26.46
C ASP A 56 -30.96 -13.26 26.49
N SER A 57 -31.39 -13.68 27.68
CA SER A 57 -32.48 -14.64 27.82
C SER A 57 -33.87 -14.07 27.47
N GLY A 58 -34.01 -12.74 27.36
CA GLY A 58 -35.29 -12.08 27.09
C GLY A 58 -36.35 -12.24 28.19
N LYS A 59 -35.95 -12.74 29.38
CA LYS A 59 -36.88 -13.09 30.49
C LYS A 59 -37.30 -11.91 31.36
N LEU A 60 -37.21 -10.68 30.85
CA LEU A 60 -37.63 -9.49 31.58
C LEU A 60 -39.15 -9.49 31.84
N SER A 61 -39.99 -9.89 30.87
CA SER A 61 -41.44 -9.91 31.06
C SER A 61 -41.93 -11.02 32.01
N PRO A 62 -41.43 -12.27 31.97
CA PRO A 62 -41.79 -13.28 32.96
C PRO A 62 -41.25 -12.95 34.36
N LEU A 63 -40.10 -12.28 34.46
CA LEU A 63 -39.53 -11.88 35.75
C LEU A 63 -40.34 -10.74 36.39
N LYS A 64 -40.72 -9.72 35.61
CA LYS A 64 -41.63 -8.66 36.07
C LYS A 64 -42.95 -9.21 36.60
N HIS A 65 -43.49 -10.23 35.93
CA HIS A 65 -44.68 -10.91 36.42
C HIS A 65 -44.44 -11.65 37.74
N ALA A 66 -43.30 -12.32 37.90
CA ALA A 66 -42.91 -12.97 39.15
C ALA A 66 -42.76 -11.96 40.31
N PHE A 67 -42.13 -10.80 40.09
CA PHE A 67 -42.06 -9.74 41.10
C PHE A 67 -43.44 -9.19 41.48
N LYS A 68 -44.36 -9.03 40.51
CA LYS A 68 -45.75 -8.62 40.77
C LYS A 68 -46.51 -9.63 41.64
N ILE A 69 -46.33 -10.93 41.40
CA ILE A 69 -46.93 -12.01 42.22
C ILE A 69 -46.40 -11.92 43.65
N LEU A 70 -45.07 -11.85 43.83
CA LEU A 70 -44.43 -11.79 45.14
C LEU A 70 -44.81 -10.52 45.93
N ALA A 71 -44.88 -9.37 45.24
CA ALA A 71 -45.27 -8.08 45.82
C ALA A 71 -46.75 -7.98 46.26
N SER A 72 -47.59 -8.92 45.82
CA SER A 72 -49.03 -8.97 46.10
C SER A 72 -49.43 -10.13 47.01
N PHE A 73 -48.47 -10.96 47.44
CA PHE A 73 -48.72 -12.14 48.26
C PHE A 73 -48.75 -11.76 49.75
N ASP A 74 -49.95 -11.82 50.36
CA ASP A 74 -50.21 -11.43 51.76
C ASP A 74 -49.66 -12.48 52.76
N CYS A 75 -48.37 -12.38 53.08
CA CYS A 75 -47.75 -13.08 54.21
C CYS A 75 -47.30 -12.06 55.27
N SER A 76 -48.22 -11.61 56.12
CA SER A 76 -47.98 -10.95 57.42
C SER A 76 -46.72 -10.05 57.58
N SER A 77 -46.38 -9.23 56.58
CA SER A 77 -45.13 -8.46 56.56
C SER A 77 -45.39 -7.00 56.18
N THR A 78 -44.59 -6.13 56.78
CA THR A 78 -44.71 -4.66 56.70
C THR A 78 -44.52 -4.13 55.28
N ILE A 79 -45.13 -2.98 54.98
CA ILE A 79 -45.08 -2.22 53.71
C ILE A 79 -43.67 -2.11 53.08
N GLY A 80 -42.60 -2.25 53.88
CA GLY A 80 -41.20 -2.21 53.43
C GLY A 80 -40.82 -3.31 52.43
N GLN A 81 -41.29 -4.55 52.60
CA GLN A 81 -40.85 -5.68 51.75
C GLN A 81 -41.31 -5.56 50.30
N LYS A 82 -42.48 -4.96 50.08
CA LYS A 82 -43.01 -4.69 48.73
C LYS A 82 -42.15 -3.68 47.98
N ASN A 83 -41.70 -2.63 48.66
CA ASN A 83 -40.84 -1.60 48.06
C ASN A 83 -39.44 -2.17 47.75
N GLU A 84 -38.92 -3.05 48.61
CA GLU A 84 -37.66 -3.75 48.37
C GLU A 84 -37.71 -4.67 47.14
N LEU A 85 -38.83 -5.39 46.93
CA LEU A 85 -39.03 -6.24 45.74
C LEU A 85 -39.09 -5.43 44.44
N LEU A 86 -39.77 -4.29 44.45
CA LEU A 86 -39.81 -3.39 43.28
C LEU A 86 -38.43 -2.80 42.99
N ALA A 87 -37.71 -2.35 44.02
CA ALA A 87 -36.34 -1.87 43.88
C ALA A 87 -35.39 -2.96 43.34
N MET A 88 -35.60 -4.22 43.74
CA MET A 88 -34.84 -5.36 43.24
C MET A 88 -35.13 -5.67 41.78
N GLU A 89 -36.39 -5.59 41.34
CA GLU A 89 -36.78 -5.73 39.93
C GLU A 89 -36.06 -4.69 39.05
N GLU A 90 -36.11 -3.42 39.45
CA GLU A 90 -35.46 -2.32 38.72
C GLU A 90 -33.94 -2.50 38.70
N SER A 91 -33.34 -2.85 39.84
CA SER A 91 -31.91 -3.11 39.96
C SER A 91 -31.45 -4.26 39.07
N LEU A 92 -32.22 -5.35 38.99
CA LEU A 92 -31.87 -6.49 38.14
C LEU A 92 -31.87 -6.14 36.66
N LYS A 93 -32.85 -5.35 36.22
CA LYS A 93 -32.90 -4.85 34.85
C LYS A 93 -31.69 -3.95 34.56
N GLU A 94 -31.43 -2.96 35.42
CA GLU A 94 -30.32 -2.03 35.22
C GLU A 94 -28.95 -2.72 35.25
N LEU A 95 -28.77 -3.72 36.11
CA LEU A 95 -27.54 -4.51 36.19
C LEU A 95 -27.33 -5.36 34.92
N ALA A 96 -28.40 -5.94 34.38
CA ALA A 96 -28.36 -6.70 33.14
C ALA A 96 -27.95 -5.81 31.95
N ASP A 97 -28.60 -4.65 31.82
CA ASP A 97 -28.30 -3.66 30.77
C ASP A 97 -26.85 -3.15 30.86
N ARG A 98 -26.39 -2.82 32.08
CA ARG A 98 -25.01 -2.37 32.33
C ARG A 98 -23.99 -3.46 32.02
N ALA A 99 -24.27 -4.71 32.37
CA ALA A 99 -23.37 -5.82 32.10
C ALA A 99 -23.27 -6.13 30.60
N ALA A 100 -24.39 -6.10 29.88
CA ALA A 100 -24.41 -6.29 28.43
C ALA A 100 -23.59 -5.20 27.72
N LYS A 101 -23.78 -3.93 28.10
CA LYS A 101 -22.99 -2.81 27.59
C LYS A 101 -21.49 -2.97 27.89
N ALA A 102 -21.15 -3.31 29.14
CA ALA A 102 -19.75 -3.51 29.52
C ALA A 102 -19.06 -4.64 28.72
N LEU A 103 -19.79 -5.73 28.42
CA LEU A 103 -19.29 -6.80 27.57
C LEU A 103 -19.07 -6.33 26.13
N GLN A 104 -20.04 -5.59 25.57
CA GLN A 104 -19.92 -5.01 24.24
C GLN A 104 -18.71 -4.06 24.13
N ASP A 105 -18.55 -3.16 25.10
CA ASP A 105 -17.43 -2.21 25.15
C ASP A 105 -16.09 -2.94 25.24
N LYS A 106 -16.02 -4.00 26.07
CA LYS A 106 -14.82 -4.84 26.18
C LYS A 106 -14.48 -5.53 24.85
N ASN A 107 -15.46 -6.10 24.16
CA ASN A 107 -15.24 -6.75 22.87
C ASN A 107 -14.77 -5.75 21.81
N CYS A 108 -15.39 -4.55 21.76
CA CYS A 108 -14.96 -3.47 20.88
C CYS A 108 -13.51 -3.04 21.17
N LEU A 109 -13.13 -2.91 22.44
CA LEU A 109 -11.76 -2.59 22.84
C LEU A 109 -10.77 -3.65 22.34
N THR A 110 -11.06 -4.94 22.56
CA THR A 110 -10.19 -6.04 22.10
C THR A 110 -10.02 -6.05 20.58
N GLU A 111 -11.07 -5.78 19.81
CA GLU A 111 -10.97 -5.62 18.35
C GLU A 111 -10.06 -4.46 17.96
N LYS A 112 -10.22 -3.30 18.61
CA LYS A 112 -9.37 -2.12 18.36
C LYS A 112 -7.91 -2.37 18.74
N GLU A 113 -7.64 -3.09 19.82
CA GLU A 113 -6.30 -3.49 20.22
C GLU A 113 -5.64 -4.43 19.21
N SER A 114 -6.39 -5.40 18.68
CA SER A 114 -5.92 -6.30 17.62
C SER A 114 -5.55 -5.55 16.32
N ILE A 115 -6.41 -4.61 15.92
CA ILE A 115 -6.15 -3.73 14.76
C ILE A 115 -4.92 -2.86 15.02
N LYS A 116 -4.83 -2.23 16.20
CA LYS A 116 -3.68 -1.40 16.60
C LYS A 116 -2.38 -2.19 16.50
N LEU A 117 -2.33 -3.40 17.07
CA LEU A 117 -1.14 -4.26 17.02
C LEU A 117 -0.75 -4.61 15.58
N THR A 118 -1.73 -4.94 14.74
CA THR A 118 -1.50 -5.25 13.32
C THR A 118 -0.92 -4.04 12.56
N ILE A 119 -1.44 -2.85 12.81
CA ILE A 119 -0.93 -1.60 12.20
C ILE A 119 0.49 -1.31 12.69
N THR A 120 0.76 -1.43 13.99
CA THR A 120 2.10 -1.22 14.56
C THR A 120 3.13 -2.12 13.89
N HIS A 121 2.88 -3.44 13.80
CA HIS A 121 3.81 -4.36 13.14
C HIS A 121 4.05 -4.04 11.65
N LYS A 122 3.01 -3.57 10.93
CA LYS A 122 3.17 -3.13 9.53
C LYS A 122 4.04 -1.88 9.44
N LEU A 123 3.86 -0.91 10.33
CA LEU A 123 4.67 0.30 10.38
C LEU A 123 6.14 0.00 10.71
N ASP A 124 6.40 -0.89 11.67
CA ASP A 124 7.76 -1.30 12.03
C ASP A 124 8.47 -1.95 10.84
N ARG A 125 7.79 -2.86 10.13
CA ARG A 125 8.31 -3.48 8.91
C ARG A 125 8.61 -2.44 7.83
N ASN A 126 7.71 -1.49 7.62
CA ASN A 126 7.89 -0.42 6.63
C ASN A 126 9.08 0.48 6.99
N LEU A 127 9.30 0.79 8.27
CA LEU A 127 10.43 1.58 8.73
C LEU A 127 11.77 0.87 8.47
N ILE A 128 11.84 -0.44 8.72
CA ILE A 128 13.03 -1.24 8.42
C ILE A 128 13.31 -1.19 6.92
N ARG A 129 12.29 -1.48 6.09
CA ARG A 129 12.42 -1.48 4.63
C ARG A 129 12.82 -0.12 4.07
N TYR A 130 12.29 0.97 4.63
CA TYR A 130 12.65 2.33 4.25
C TYR A 130 14.15 2.57 4.44
N LYS A 131 14.71 2.19 5.60
CA LYS A 131 16.15 2.35 5.89
C LYS A 131 17.04 1.51 4.96
N GLU A 132 16.61 0.29 4.63
CA GLU A 132 17.30 -0.56 3.64
C GLU A 132 17.36 0.13 2.28
N VAL A 133 16.20 0.55 1.76
CA VAL A 133 16.09 1.22 0.44
C VAL A 133 16.88 2.53 0.42
N GLU A 134 16.83 3.32 1.50
CA GLU A 134 17.63 4.55 1.62
C GLU A 134 19.14 4.26 1.48
N SER A 135 19.62 3.17 2.07
CA SER A 135 21.02 2.76 1.96
C SER A 135 21.39 2.27 0.56
N GLU A 136 20.50 1.53 -0.11
CA GLU A 136 20.67 1.07 -1.50
C GLU A 136 20.73 2.26 -2.47
N VAL A 137 19.85 3.24 -2.30
CA VAL A 137 19.85 4.48 -3.11
C VAL A 137 21.18 5.21 -2.98
N LYS A 138 21.70 5.41 -1.75
CA LYS A 138 23.02 6.04 -1.54
C LYS A 138 24.15 5.30 -2.23
N GLN A 139 24.09 3.97 -2.33
CA GLN A 139 25.10 3.20 -3.07
C GLN A 139 24.97 3.40 -4.59
N VAL A 140 23.74 3.45 -5.12
CA VAL A 140 23.49 3.72 -6.54
C VAL A 140 23.95 5.12 -6.92
N GLU A 141 23.69 6.13 -6.09
CA GLU A 141 24.15 7.51 -6.31
C GLU A 141 25.69 7.59 -6.41
N LYS A 142 26.42 6.87 -5.54
CA LYS A 142 27.88 6.78 -5.62
C LYS A 142 28.36 6.14 -6.93
N LYS A 143 27.70 5.08 -7.38
CA LYS A 143 28.02 4.42 -8.67
C LYS A 143 27.74 5.36 -9.85
N LEU A 144 26.63 6.10 -9.83
CA LEU A 144 26.28 7.08 -10.85
C LEU A 144 27.31 8.21 -10.92
N ALA A 145 27.76 8.74 -9.78
CA ALA A 145 28.79 9.76 -9.74
C ALA A 145 30.12 9.27 -10.36
N ALA A 146 30.53 8.03 -10.04
CA ALA A 146 31.74 7.43 -10.63
C ALA A 146 31.62 7.23 -12.16
N LEU A 147 30.46 6.77 -12.63
CA LEU A 147 30.20 6.62 -14.07
C LEU A 147 30.21 7.97 -14.80
N HIS A 148 29.69 9.03 -14.17
CA HIS A 148 29.68 10.37 -14.75
C HIS A 148 31.10 10.87 -15.06
N VAL A 149 32.05 10.68 -14.13
CA VAL A 149 33.45 11.04 -14.34
C VAL A 149 34.07 10.26 -15.52
N GLN A 150 33.82 8.95 -15.61
CA GLN A 150 34.33 8.14 -16.72
C GLN A 150 33.77 8.60 -18.08
N VAL A 151 32.50 9.00 -18.12
CA VAL A 151 31.88 9.54 -19.34
C VAL A 151 32.53 10.85 -19.76
N GLU A 152 32.81 11.77 -18.82
CA GLU A 152 33.52 13.02 -19.12
C GLU A 152 34.93 12.77 -19.66
N GLU A 153 35.68 11.84 -19.06
CA GLU A 153 37.02 11.48 -19.53
C GLU A 153 37.00 10.84 -20.92
N ALA A 154 36.07 9.92 -21.17
CA ALA A 154 35.88 9.30 -22.49
C ALA A 154 35.50 10.34 -23.56
N GLN A 155 34.67 11.32 -23.21
CA GLN A 155 34.28 12.41 -24.09
C GLN A 155 35.47 13.31 -24.45
N LYS A 156 36.32 13.68 -23.48
CA LYS A 156 37.58 14.42 -23.73
C LYS A 156 38.51 13.64 -24.67
N LYS A 157 38.65 12.32 -24.46
CA LYS A 157 39.46 11.45 -25.33
C LYS A 157 38.92 11.42 -26.76
N ARG A 158 37.58 11.32 -26.93
CA ARG A 158 36.92 11.36 -28.23
C ARG A 158 37.20 12.66 -28.97
N GLU A 159 37.12 13.80 -28.28
CA GLU A 159 37.38 15.12 -28.86
C GLU A 159 38.84 15.24 -29.34
N LYS A 160 39.80 14.77 -28.55
CA LYS A 160 41.22 14.71 -28.94
C LYS A 160 41.44 13.88 -30.21
N MET A 161 40.88 12.67 -30.27
CA MET A 161 40.99 11.79 -31.45
C MET A 161 40.31 12.41 -32.68
N LEU A 162 39.22 13.16 -32.50
CA LEU A 162 38.54 13.83 -33.59
C LEU A 162 39.37 14.99 -34.15
N ALA A 163 40.07 15.73 -33.30
CA ALA A 163 41.03 16.76 -33.73
C ALA A 163 42.20 16.15 -34.50
N GLU A 164 42.81 15.09 -33.98
CA GLU A 164 43.90 14.36 -34.65
C GLU A 164 43.48 13.81 -36.02
N ARG A 165 42.28 13.22 -36.11
CA ARG A 165 41.70 12.74 -37.37
C ARG A 165 41.58 13.86 -38.42
N LYS A 166 41.22 15.08 -38.01
CA LYS A 166 41.10 16.22 -38.93
C LYS A 166 42.47 16.65 -39.47
N GLU A 167 43.49 16.70 -38.62
CA GLU A 167 44.85 17.04 -39.03
C GLU A 167 45.44 15.98 -39.98
N ILE A 168 45.26 14.69 -39.67
CA ILE A 168 45.67 13.59 -40.57
C ILE A 168 44.99 13.72 -41.92
N PHE A 169 43.69 14.02 -41.95
CA PHE A 169 42.95 14.18 -43.20
C PHE A 169 43.49 15.36 -44.03
N LYS A 170 43.78 16.50 -43.39
CA LYS A 170 44.34 17.68 -44.06
C LYS A 170 45.72 17.36 -44.67
N SER A 171 46.63 16.80 -43.86
CA SER A 171 47.97 16.41 -44.32
C SER A 171 47.90 15.37 -45.45
N SER A 172 47.01 14.39 -45.36
CA SER A 172 46.82 13.38 -46.42
C SER A 172 46.37 14.01 -47.75
N LYS A 173 45.51 15.05 -47.69
CA LYS A 173 45.07 15.77 -48.88
C LYS A 173 46.22 16.54 -49.53
N GLU A 174 47.07 17.17 -48.72
CA GLU A 174 48.27 17.89 -49.19
C GLU A 174 49.26 16.93 -49.86
N MET A 175 49.62 15.83 -49.19
CA MET A 175 50.51 14.80 -49.75
C MET A 175 49.98 14.20 -51.06
N LYS A 176 48.67 14.02 -51.19
CA LYS A 176 48.07 13.54 -52.44
C LYS A 176 48.31 14.51 -53.60
N MET A 177 48.16 15.82 -53.37
CA MET A 177 48.41 16.83 -54.41
C MET A 177 49.89 16.89 -54.80
N GLU A 178 50.80 16.75 -53.83
CA GLU A 178 52.24 16.67 -54.09
C GLU A 178 52.60 15.43 -54.93
N LEU A 179 52.03 14.26 -54.59
CA LEU A 179 52.21 13.04 -55.36
C LEU A 179 51.74 13.21 -56.81
N GLU A 180 50.53 13.75 -57.01
CA GLU A 180 49.99 14.01 -58.35
C GLU A 180 50.88 15.00 -59.16
N ALA A 181 51.54 15.94 -58.50
CA ALA A 181 52.47 16.87 -59.15
C ALA A 181 53.79 16.18 -59.54
N VAL A 182 54.34 15.34 -58.66
CA VAL A 182 55.57 14.56 -58.93
C VAL A 182 55.33 13.56 -60.06
N GLU A 183 54.19 12.87 -60.07
CA GLU A 183 53.84 11.92 -61.13
C GLU A 183 53.80 12.57 -62.52
N LYS A 184 53.29 13.81 -62.61
CA LYS A 184 53.31 14.58 -63.86
C LYS A 184 54.73 14.91 -64.33
N GLN A 185 55.60 15.36 -63.42
CA GLN A 185 56.99 15.65 -63.76
C GLN A 185 57.79 14.39 -64.07
N TRP A 186 57.50 13.28 -63.38
CA TRP A 186 58.18 12.00 -63.57
C TRP A 186 58.06 11.51 -65.01
N ALA A 187 56.86 11.61 -65.61
CA ALA A 187 56.64 11.22 -67.01
C ALA A 187 57.55 12.00 -67.97
N GLU A 188 57.78 13.30 -67.73
CA GLU A 188 58.69 14.12 -68.55
C GLU A 188 60.15 13.71 -68.37
N TYR A 189 60.59 13.47 -67.13
CA TYR A 189 61.95 13.03 -66.83
C TYR A 189 62.23 11.63 -67.37
N GLU A 190 61.25 10.73 -67.33
CA GLU A 190 61.38 9.38 -67.90
C GLU A 190 61.63 9.43 -69.41
N VAL A 191 60.90 10.28 -70.14
CA VAL A 191 61.14 10.49 -71.58
C VAL A 191 62.52 11.08 -71.84
N LYS A 192 62.91 12.12 -71.08
CA LYS A 192 64.24 12.74 -71.20
C LYS A 192 65.36 11.73 -70.95
N ALA A 193 65.23 10.88 -69.93
CA ALA A 193 66.20 9.84 -69.61
C ALA A 193 66.35 8.83 -70.76
N LYS A 194 65.24 8.35 -71.33
CA LYS A 194 65.26 7.44 -72.49
C LYS A 194 65.92 8.05 -73.74
N VAL A 195 65.76 9.36 -73.95
CA VAL A 195 66.43 10.07 -75.04
C VAL A 195 67.93 10.19 -74.77
N ALA A 196 68.31 10.60 -73.56
CA ALA A 196 69.71 10.72 -73.15
C ALA A 196 70.44 9.37 -73.24
N GLU A 197 69.81 8.27 -72.84
CA GLU A 197 70.37 6.91 -72.96
C GLU A 197 70.63 6.51 -74.42
N LYS A 198 69.73 6.86 -75.35
CA LYS A 198 69.95 6.61 -76.79
C LYS A 198 71.10 7.43 -77.35
N GLU A 199 71.21 8.69 -76.93
CA GLU A 199 72.30 9.57 -77.34
C GLU A 199 73.64 9.06 -76.81
N GLU A 200 73.71 8.70 -75.53
CA GLU A 200 74.91 8.12 -74.91
C GLU A 200 75.40 6.87 -75.66
N ASN A 201 74.48 5.96 -76.00
CA ASN A 201 74.81 4.78 -76.80
C ASN A 201 75.38 5.13 -78.20
N THR A 202 74.86 6.19 -78.82
CA THR A 202 75.34 6.67 -80.13
C THR A 202 76.74 7.27 -80.02
N VAL A 203 76.97 8.11 -79.01
CA VAL A 203 78.28 8.73 -78.71
C VAL A 203 79.32 7.65 -78.39
N LEU A 204 78.97 6.64 -77.59
CA LEU A 204 79.88 5.52 -77.28
C LEU A 204 80.27 4.75 -78.54
N ALA A 205 79.33 4.51 -79.46
CA ALA A 205 79.61 3.85 -80.72
C ALA A 205 80.51 4.69 -81.64
N GLU A 206 80.28 6.01 -81.71
CA GLU A 206 81.15 6.95 -82.44
C GLU A 206 82.56 7.00 -81.87
N TRP A 207 82.68 7.11 -80.55
CA TRP A 207 83.95 7.10 -79.85
C TRP A 207 84.73 5.81 -80.08
N GLY A 208 84.04 4.66 -80.08
CA GLY A 208 84.60 3.36 -80.46
C GLY A 208 85.18 3.38 -81.87
N ARG A 209 84.41 3.84 -82.86
CA ARG A 209 84.87 3.98 -84.27
C ARG A 209 86.11 4.88 -84.38
N MET A 210 86.14 6.01 -83.66
CA MET A 210 87.29 6.91 -83.64
C MET A 210 88.53 6.22 -83.06
N LYS A 211 88.40 5.47 -81.96
CA LYS A 211 89.49 4.67 -81.37
C LYS A 211 90.03 3.63 -82.35
N ASP A 212 89.15 2.91 -83.05
CA ASP A 212 89.54 1.90 -84.02
C ASP A 212 90.29 2.53 -85.20
N PHE A 213 89.81 3.67 -85.70
CA PHE A 213 90.46 4.44 -86.76
C PHE A 213 91.88 4.89 -86.36
N ILE A 214 92.03 5.48 -85.17
CA ILE A 214 93.35 5.89 -84.64
C ILE A 214 94.28 4.68 -84.48
N SER A 215 93.78 3.55 -83.99
CA SER A 215 94.56 2.31 -83.87
C SER A 215 95.02 1.79 -85.23
N SER A 216 94.16 1.85 -86.25
CA SER A 216 94.53 1.47 -87.63
C SER A 216 95.63 2.36 -88.22
N ILE A 217 95.59 3.68 -87.97
CA ILE A 217 96.68 4.59 -88.39
C ILE A 217 97.98 4.20 -87.70
N LYS A 218 97.96 4.00 -86.38
CA LYS A 218 99.16 3.64 -85.60
C LYS A 218 99.82 2.35 -86.08
N GLY A 219 99.05 1.34 -86.49
CA GLY A 219 99.60 0.08 -87.01
C GLY A 219 100.16 0.15 -88.43
N LYS A 220 99.95 1.26 -89.15
CA LYS A 220 100.48 1.52 -90.50
C LYS A 220 101.73 2.41 -90.50
N ILE A 221 102.08 2.96 -89.35
CA ILE A 221 103.34 3.68 -89.08
C ILE A 221 104.32 2.65 -88.50
#